data_AF-A0A949B0B7-F1
#
_entry.id   AF-A0A949B0B7-F1
#
_cell.length_a   1.000
_cell.length_b   1.000
_cell.length_c   1.000
_cell.angle_alpha   90.00
_cell.angle_beta   90.00
_cell.angle_gamma   90.00
#
_symmetry.space_group_name_H-M   'P 1'
#
loop_
_entity.id
_entity.type
_entity.pdbx_description
1 polymer ?
#
loop_
_entity_poly.entity_id
_entity_poly.type
_entity_poly.pdbx_seq_one_letter_code
_entity_poly.pdbx_strand_id
1 'polypeptide(L)'
;LEQGYVEELSLPFKKNDGAPIWCAVTARAVFDDDGIVVFLDGLVRDITEEIENKERSTKEKFQGVLEMAGGVAHSLNQPLTIINNLLSEVLSDLHPDDRNHQKIVRVHDQIQKLNAIVKKIGGIKKYRAMDYVAGIKIVDIDKASRAELGEEIK
;
A
#
# COMPACT_ATOMS: atom_id res chain seq x y z
N LEU A 1 -30.57 7.18 4.70
CA LEU A 1 -30.88 8.60 4.98
C LEU A 1 -31.86 8.60 6.14
N GLU A 2 -31.33 8.67 7.37
CA GLU A 2 -32.19 8.79 8.55
C GLU A 2 -32.69 10.25 8.61
N GLN A 3 -34.01 10.44 8.67
CA GLN A 3 -34.66 11.70 9.10
C GLN A 3 -34.39 12.97 8.27
N GLY A 4 -34.18 12.86 6.95
CA GLY A 4 -34.10 14.04 6.08
C GLY A 4 -32.87 14.93 6.33
N TYR A 5 -31.83 14.37 6.96
CA TYR A 5 -30.57 15.05 7.24
C TYR A 5 -29.39 14.30 6.61
N VAL A 6 -28.43 15.07 6.10
CA VAL A 6 -27.14 14.59 5.59
C VAL A 6 -26.07 15.58 6.05
N GLU A 7 -24.92 15.06 6.49
CA GLU A 7 -23.79 15.86 6.95
C GLU A 7 -22.52 15.44 6.23
N GLU A 8 -21.80 16.40 5.66
CA GLU A 8 -20.52 16.23 4.95
C GLU A 8 -20.48 15.02 4.00
N LEU A 9 -21.59 14.72 3.35
CA LEU A 9 -21.67 13.60 2.44
C LEU A 9 -20.94 13.95 1.14
N SER A 10 -19.80 13.30 0.91
CA SER A 10 -19.01 13.47 -0.32
C SER A 10 -19.67 12.75 -1.49
N LEU A 11 -19.98 13.50 -2.55
CA LEU A 11 -20.66 13.01 -3.75
C LEU A 11 -20.03 13.58 -5.01
N PRO A 12 -20.02 12.81 -6.13
CA PRO A 12 -19.58 13.31 -7.41
C PRO A 12 -20.67 14.21 -8.03
N PHE A 13 -20.25 15.37 -8.50
CA PHE A 13 -21.05 16.37 -9.20
C PHE A 13 -20.40 16.68 -10.56
N LYS A 14 -21.08 17.49 -11.38
CA LYS A 14 -20.54 18.02 -12.63
C LYS A 14 -20.73 19.53 -12.67
N LYS A 15 -19.69 20.25 -13.10
CA LYS A 15 -19.78 21.68 -13.45
C LYS A 15 -20.64 21.85 -14.70
N ASN A 16 -21.04 23.09 -14.98
CA ASN A 16 -21.85 23.44 -16.15
C ASN A 16 -21.14 23.14 -17.49
N ASP A 17 -19.80 23.14 -17.50
CA ASP A 17 -18.97 22.74 -18.64
C ASP A 17 -18.80 21.21 -18.77
N GLY A 18 -19.39 20.43 -17.86
CA GLY A 18 -19.30 18.97 -17.82
C GLY A 18 -18.12 18.41 -17.04
N ALA A 19 -17.21 19.25 -16.51
CA ALA A 19 -16.07 18.78 -15.72
C ALA A 19 -16.53 18.11 -14.42
N PRO A 20 -15.96 16.95 -14.05
CA PRO A 20 -16.29 16.28 -12.79
C PRO A 20 -15.75 17.08 -11.60
N ILE A 21 -16.53 17.16 -10.52
CA ILE A 21 -16.11 17.72 -9.24
C ILE A 21 -16.60 16.84 -8.10
N TRP A 22 -15.92 16.91 -6.96
CA TRP A 22 -16.41 16.33 -5.72
C TRP A 22 -16.99 17.42 -4.85
N CYS A 23 -18.18 17.18 -4.29
CA CYS A 23 -18.80 18.10 -3.37
C CYS A 23 -19.14 17.41 -2.05
N ALA A 24 -18.84 18.09 -0.94
CA ALA A 24 -19.39 17.76 0.36
C ALA A 24 -20.74 18.45 0.50
N VAL A 25 -21.79 17.67 0.76
CA VAL A 25 -23.15 18.17 0.94
C VAL A 25 -23.55 18.01 2.40
N THR A 26 -23.97 19.12 3.02
CA THR A 26 -24.68 19.11 4.31
C THR A 26 -26.05 19.71 4.06
N ALA A 27 -27.13 18.96 4.30
CA ALA A 27 -28.48 19.41 4.00
C ALA A 27 -29.50 18.83 4.99
N ARG A 28 -30.56 19.60 5.23
CA ARG A 28 -31.71 19.22 6.05
C ARG A 28 -33.00 19.54 5.32
N ALA A 29 -33.96 18.62 5.37
CA ALA A 29 -35.34 18.88 4.96
C ALA A 29 -36.07 19.71 6.01
N VAL A 30 -36.71 20.79 5.57
CA VAL A 30 -37.61 21.61 6.36
C VAL A 30 -39.04 21.18 6.04
N PHE A 31 -39.80 20.86 7.08
CA PHE A 31 -41.16 20.34 7.00
C PHE A 31 -42.16 21.38 7.49
N ASP A 32 -43.37 21.39 6.94
CA ASP A 32 -44.51 22.13 7.49
C ASP A 32 -45.18 21.36 8.64
N ASP A 33 -46.25 21.94 9.18
CA ASP A 33 -47.01 21.39 10.30
C ASP A 33 -47.71 20.05 9.96
N ASP A 34 -47.95 19.78 8.67
CA ASP A 34 -48.54 18.53 8.17
C ASP A 34 -47.47 17.45 7.89
N GLY A 35 -46.19 17.75 8.14
CA GLY A 35 -45.07 16.84 7.93
C GLY A 35 -44.63 16.73 6.46
N ILE A 36 -45.03 17.67 5.61
CA ILE A 36 -44.67 17.73 4.19
C ILE A 36 -43.40 18.57 4.03
N VAL A 37 -42.48 18.12 3.17
CA VAL A 37 -41.24 18.87 2.88
C VAL A 37 -41.57 20.15 2.12
N VAL A 38 -41.20 21.30 2.69
CA VAL A 38 -41.39 22.62 2.09
C VAL A 38 -40.17 23.01 1.26
N PHE A 39 -38.97 22.81 1.79
CA PHE A 39 -37.71 23.04 1.08
C PHE A 39 -36.54 22.27 1.72
N LEU A 40 -35.42 22.24 1.00
CA LEU A 40 -34.14 21.75 1.52
C LEU A 40 -33.27 22.96 1.85
N ASP A 41 -32.77 23.01 3.09
CA ASP A 41 -31.73 23.95 3.49
C ASP A 41 -30.39 23.21 3.49
N GLY A 42 -29.37 23.76 2.85
CA GLY A 42 -28.10 23.06 2.74
C GLY A 42 -26.97 23.86 2.11
N LEU A 43 -25.76 23.36 2.36
CA LEU A 43 -24.50 23.85 1.82
C LEU A 43 -23.88 22.78 0.93
N VAL A 44 -23.35 23.22 -0.21
CA VAL A 44 -22.53 22.41 -1.10
C VAL A 44 -21.15 23.05 -1.17
N ARG A 45 -20.12 22.32 -0.73
CA ARG A 45 -18.71 22.76 -0.80
C ARG A 45 -17.98 21.93 -1.83
N ASP A 46 -17.35 22.57 -2.81
CA ASP A 46 -16.40 21.91 -3.71
C ASP A 46 -15.19 21.46 -2.86
N ILE A 47 -14.92 20.15 -2.85
CA ILE A 47 -13.83 19.53 -2.11
C ILE A 47 -12.82 18.83 -3.03
N THR A 48 -12.86 19.17 -4.33
CA THR A 48 -12.02 18.53 -5.35
C THR A 48 -10.53 18.72 -5.03
N GLU A 49 -10.14 19.94 -4.67
CA GLU A 49 -8.75 20.26 -4.34
C GLU A 49 -8.26 19.50 -3.10
N GLU A 50 -9.09 19.34 -2.07
CA GLU A 50 -8.75 18.60 -0.85
C GLU A 50 -8.54 17.11 -1.13
N ILE A 51 -9.39 16.50 -1.96
CA ILE A 51 -9.24 15.11 -2.38
C ILE A 51 -7.96 14.95 -3.20
N GLU A 52 -7.75 15.81 -4.20
CA GLU A 52 -6.55 15.76 -5.05
C GLU A 52 -5.26 15.96 -4.26
N ASN A 53 -5.24 16.90 -3.31
CA ASN A 53 -4.10 17.15 -2.43
C ASN A 53 -3.84 15.97 -1.50
N LYS A 54 -4.90 15.35 -0.95
CA LYS A 54 -4.78 14.15 -0.12
C LYS A 54 -4.24 12.97 -0.93
N GLU A 55 -4.72 12.78 -2.15
CA GLU A 55 -4.21 11.75 -3.06
C GLU A 55 -2.75 12.01 -3.44
N ARG A 56 -2.39 13.25 -3.79
CA ARG A 56 -1.02 13.66 -4.09
C ARG A 56 -0.10 13.41 -2.91
N SER A 57 -0.46 13.86 -1.71
CA SER A 57 0.32 13.63 -0.50
C SER A 57 0.50 12.14 -0.20
N THR A 58 -0.54 11.33 -0.44
CA THR A 58 -0.45 9.87 -0.28
C THR A 58 0.50 9.24 -1.30
N LYS A 59 0.44 9.68 -2.57
CA LYS A 59 1.35 9.24 -3.63
C LYS A 59 2.80 9.63 -3.33
N GLU A 60 3.05 10.86 -2.90
CA GLU A 60 4.39 11.35 -2.53
C GLU A 60 4.99 10.58 -1.36
N LYS A 61 4.21 10.36 -0.29
CA LYS A 61 4.65 9.54 0.85
C LYS A 61 4.97 8.11 0.42
N PHE A 62 4.15 7.55 -0.46
CA PHE A 62 4.39 6.21 -0.99
C PHE A 62 5.61 6.15 -1.91
N GLN A 63 5.86 7.18 -2.70
CA GLN A 63 7.06 7.29 -3.54
C GLN A 63 8.34 7.23 -2.69
N GLY A 64 8.38 7.94 -1.55
CA GLY A 64 9.49 7.82 -0.60
C GLY A 64 9.67 6.40 -0.04
N VAL A 65 8.58 5.66 0.18
CA VAL A 65 8.64 4.24 0.58
C VAL A 65 9.24 3.37 -0.53
N LEU A 66 8.90 3.61 -1.80
CA LEU A 66 9.47 2.87 -2.93
C LEU A 66 10.98 3.13 -3.08
N GLU A 67 11.40 4.38 -2.97
CA GLU A 67 12.81 4.76 -3.04
C GLU A 67 13.63 4.14 -1.91
N MET A 68 13.10 4.17 -0.68
CA MET A 68 13.72 3.49 0.46
C MET A 68 13.78 1.97 0.25
N ALA A 69 12.70 1.34 -0.20
CA ALA A 69 12.66 -0.10 -0.44
C ALA A 69 13.68 -0.52 -1.51
N GLY A 70 13.78 0.23 -2.60
CA GLY A 70 14.78 0.00 -3.65
C GLY A 70 16.20 0.17 -3.14
N GLY A 71 16.47 1.24 -2.39
CA GLY A 71 17.79 1.52 -1.80
C GLY A 71 18.23 0.47 -0.78
N VAL A 72 17.33 0.07 0.12
CA VAL A 72 17.57 -1.00 1.10
C VAL A 72 17.77 -2.34 0.41
N ALA A 73 16.96 -2.66 -0.60
CA ALA A 73 17.11 -3.92 -1.32
C ALA A 73 18.45 -4.00 -2.05
N HIS A 74 18.87 -2.91 -2.70
CA HIS A 74 20.16 -2.83 -3.37
C HIS A 74 21.33 -3.02 -2.40
N SER A 75 21.33 -2.29 -1.28
CA SER A 75 22.41 -2.34 -0.30
C SER A 75 22.50 -3.67 0.45
N LEU A 76 21.39 -4.40 0.61
CA LEU A 76 21.39 -5.74 1.21
C LEU A 76 21.79 -6.83 0.22
N ASN A 77 21.41 -6.70 -1.06
CA ASN A 77 21.76 -7.70 -2.09
C ASN A 77 23.28 -7.87 -2.24
N GLN A 78 24.06 -6.79 -2.13
CA GLN A 78 25.52 -6.82 -2.29
C GLN A 78 26.22 -7.74 -1.27
N PRO A 79 26.11 -7.51 0.06
CA PRO A 79 26.74 -8.36 1.05
C PRO A 79 26.16 -9.78 1.06
N LEU A 80 24.85 -9.96 0.82
CA LEU A 80 24.25 -11.29 0.76
C LEU A 80 24.79 -12.12 -0.42
N THR A 81 25.06 -11.48 -1.57
CA THR A 81 25.70 -12.14 -2.72
C THR A 81 27.10 -12.62 -2.35
N ILE A 82 27.89 -11.79 -1.68
CA ILE A 82 29.25 -12.15 -1.22
C ILE A 82 29.18 -13.32 -0.25
N ILE A 83 28.31 -13.25 0.77
CA ILE A 83 28.13 -14.32 1.76
C ILE A 83 27.70 -15.62 1.07
N ASN A 84 26.78 -15.56 0.11
CA ASN A 84 26.30 -16.73 -0.60
C ASN A 84 27.41 -17.40 -1.43
N ASN A 85 28.25 -16.60 -2.09
CA ASN A 85 29.39 -17.10 -2.85
C ASN A 85 30.42 -17.79 -1.93
N LEU A 86 30.79 -17.14 -0.82
CA LEU A 86 31.72 -17.71 0.16
C LEU A 86 31.18 -19.02 0.76
N LEU A 87 29.88 -19.10 1.04
CA LEU A 87 29.26 -20.34 1.53
C LEU A 87 29.27 -21.43 0.46
N SER A 88 29.04 -21.08 -0.80
CA SER A 88 29.06 -22.02 -1.93
C SER A 88 30.47 -22.58 -2.16
N GLU A 89 31.50 -21.73 -2.05
CA GLU A 89 32.91 -22.12 -2.11
C GLU A 89 33.25 -23.11 -0.99
N VAL A 90 32.95 -22.74 0.26
CA VAL A 90 33.20 -23.61 1.42
C VAL A 90 32.47 -24.95 1.33
N LEU A 91 31.22 -24.96 0.83
CA LEU A 91 30.47 -26.19 0.62
C LEU A 91 31.05 -27.06 -0.50
N SER A 92 31.69 -26.47 -1.50
CA SER A 92 32.34 -27.19 -2.60
C SER A 92 33.62 -27.89 -2.15
N ASP A 93 34.33 -27.30 -1.17
CA ASP A 93 35.58 -27.85 -0.61
C ASP A 93 35.35 -28.88 0.51
N LEU A 94 34.18 -28.87 1.15
CA LEU A 94 33.86 -29.75 2.28
C LEU A 94 33.38 -31.13 1.83
N HIS A 95 33.99 -32.18 2.41
CA HIS A 95 33.48 -33.53 2.27
C HIS A 95 32.08 -33.65 2.89
N PRO A 96 31.13 -34.39 2.28
CA PRO A 96 29.78 -34.58 2.81
C PRO A 96 29.71 -35.13 4.25
N ASP A 97 30.71 -35.94 4.63
CA ASP A 97 30.82 -36.50 5.99
C ASP A 97 31.46 -35.56 7.01
N ASP A 98 31.85 -34.34 6.62
CA ASP A 98 32.35 -33.36 7.57
C ASP A 98 31.26 -33.00 8.60
N ARG A 99 31.62 -33.04 9.89
CA ARG A 99 30.71 -32.73 11.01
C ARG A 99 30.03 -31.36 10.90
N ASN A 100 30.60 -30.43 10.13
CA ASN A 100 30.08 -29.09 9.91
C ASN A 100 29.29 -28.95 8.60
N HIS A 101 29.37 -29.92 7.68
CA HIS A 101 28.70 -29.85 6.37
C HIS A 101 27.21 -29.49 6.51
N GLN A 102 26.47 -30.23 7.34
CA GLN A 102 25.05 -29.96 7.60
C GLN A 102 24.78 -28.58 8.23
N LYS A 103 25.69 -28.08 9.07
CA LYS A 103 25.52 -26.75 9.70
C LYS A 103 25.65 -25.66 8.64
N ILE A 104 26.60 -25.78 7.73
CA ILE A 104 26.83 -24.79 6.67
C ILE A 104 25.69 -24.83 5.64
N VAL A 105 25.19 -26.01 5.28
CA VAL A 105 23.98 -26.14 4.45
C VAL A 105 22.79 -25.39 5.06
N ARG A 106 22.58 -25.50 6.38
CA ARG A 106 21.51 -24.75 7.06
C ARG A 106 21.73 -23.23 7.01
N VAL A 107 22.96 -22.76 7.15
CA VAL A 107 23.28 -21.32 7.01
C VAL A 107 23.01 -20.86 5.58
N HIS A 108 23.43 -21.63 4.58
CA HIS A 108 23.17 -21.33 3.17
C HIS A 108 21.65 -21.23 2.88
N ASP A 109 20.83 -22.15 3.41
CA ASP A 109 19.37 -22.07 3.31
C ASP A 109 18.78 -20.78 3.93
N GLN A 110 19.33 -20.31 5.07
CA GLN A 110 18.90 -19.04 5.66
C GLN A 110 19.26 -17.83 4.79
N ILE A 111 20.44 -17.83 4.16
CA ILE A 111 20.85 -16.77 3.22
C ILE A 111 19.94 -16.75 1.99
N GLN A 112 19.54 -17.91 1.48
CA GLN A 112 18.58 -18.00 0.38
C GLN A 112 17.20 -17.44 0.76
N LYS A 113 16.73 -17.70 1.99
CA LYS A 113 15.50 -17.10 2.52
C LYS A 113 15.60 -15.58 2.63
N LEU A 114 16.73 -15.05 3.11
CA LEU A 114 16.98 -13.61 3.17
C LEU A 114 16.98 -12.97 1.78
N ASN A 115 17.65 -13.59 0.80
CA ASN A 115 17.63 -13.13 -0.60
C ASN A 115 16.20 -13.06 -1.16
N ALA A 116 15.35 -14.04 -0.85
CA ALA A 116 13.95 -14.02 -1.26
C ALA A 116 13.17 -12.84 -0.64
N ILE A 117 13.43 -12.51 0.62
CA ILE A 117 12.81 -11.34 1.30
C ILE A 117 13.28 -10.04 0.67
N VAL A 118 14.60 -9.88 0.47
CA VAL A 118 15.19 -8.69 -0.15
C VAL A 118 14.64 -8.47 -1.56
N LYS A 119 14.46 -9.54 -2.34
CA LYS A 119 13.82 -9.49 -3.65
C LYS A 119 12.37 -9.00 -3.59
N LYS A 120 11.59 -9.41 -2.57
CA LYS A 120 10.22 -8.91 -2.38
C LYS A 120 10.22 -7.42 -2.02
N ILE A 121 11.12 -6.98 -1.14
CA ILE A 121 11.25 -5.56 -0.78
C ILE A 121 11.56 -4.71 -2.02
N GLY A 122 12.54 -5.10 -2.82
CA GLY A 122 12.86 -4.41 -4.07
C GLY A 122 11.78 -4.50 -5.16
N GLY A 123 10.84 -5.45 -5.01
CA GLY A 123 9.73 -5.66 -5.93
C GLY A 123 8.44 -4.95 -5.55
N ILE A 124 8.43 -4.12 -4.50
CA ILE A 124 7.22 -3.39 -4.07
C ILE A 124 6.80 -2.41 -5.18
N LYS A 125 5.52 -2.46 -5.57
CA LYS A 125 4.93 -1.59 -6.61
C LYS A 125 3.66 -0.87 -6.17
N LYS A 126 2.96 -1.38 -5.16
CA LYS A 126 1.66 -0.85 -4.70
C LYS A 126 1.66 -0.70 -3.18
N TYR A 127 0.96 0.33 -2.68
CA TYR A 127 0.76 0.49 -1.24
C TYR A 127 -0.23 -0.55 -0.74
N ARG A 128 0.24 -1.46 0.10
CA ARG A 128 -0.59 -2.39 0.87
C ARG A 128 -0.10 -2.35 2.31
N ALA A 129 -1.01 -2.09 3.23
CA ALA A 129 -0.72 -2.10 4.66
C ALA A 129 -1.47 -3.24 5.34
N MET A 130 -0.90 -3.75 6.42
CA MET A 130 -1.55 -4.66 7.36
C MET A 130 -1.52 -4.05 8.76
N ASP A 131 -2.50 -4.40 9.59
CA ASP A 131 -2.46 -4.08 11.00
C ASP A 131 -1.40 -4.94 11.69
N TYR A 132 -0.50 -4.27 12.39
CA TYR A 132 0.51 -4.86 13.24
C TYR A 132 0.17 -4.61 14.70
N VAL A 133 0.87 -5.33 15.59
CA VAL A 133 0.66 -5.27 17.04
C VAL A 133 0.68 -3.81 17.53
N ALA A 134 -0.14 -3.51 18.54
CA ALA A 134 -0.28 -2.19 19.15
C ALA A 134 -0.83 -1.09 18.22
N GLY A 135 -1.63 -1.45 17.21
CA GLY A 135 -2.32 -0.49 16.35
C GLY A 135 -1.41 0.20 15.32
N ILE A 136 -0.18 -0.29 15.17
CA ILE A 136 0.77 0.19 14.18
C ILE A 136 0.43 -0.45 12.84
N LYS A 137 0.43 0.33 11.76
CA LYS A 137 0.31 -0.24 10.40
C LYS A 137 1.69 -0.39 9.78
N ILE A 138 1.96 -1.56 9.21
CA ILE A 138 3.20 -1.82 8.47
C ILE A 138 2.88 -2.18 7.01
N VAL A 139 3.88 -2.00 6.14
CA VAL A 139 3.76 -2.41 4.73
C VAL A 139 3.68 -3.92 4.66
N ASP A 140 2.62 -4.42 3.99
CA ASP A 140 2.45 -5.82 3.65
C ASP A 140 3.32 -6.14 2.43
N ILE A 141 4.59 -6.48 2.68
CA ILE A 141 5.60 -6.73 1.64
C ILE A 141 5.11 -7.76 0.63
N ASP A 142 4.46 -8.84 1.07
CA ASP A 142 3.97 -9.90 0.20
C ASP A 142 2.88 -9.42 -0.75
N LYS A 143 1.89 -8.66 -0.26
CA LYS A 143 0.84 -8.12 -1.14
C LYS A 143 1.33 -6.94 -1.96
N ALA A 144 2.28 -6.17 -1.44
CA ALA A 144 2.84 -4.98 -2.09
C ALA A 144 3.79 -5.34 -3.24
N SER A 145 4.45 -6.50 -3.18
CA SER A 145 5.40 -6.99 -4.19
C SER A 145 4.81 -7.92 -5.25
N ARG A 146 3.60 -8.46 -5.05
CA ARG A 146 2.94 -9.32 -6.05
C ARG A 146 2.46 -8.45 -7.22
N ALA A 147 2.93 -8.79 -8.44
CA ALA A 147 2.21 -8.41 -9.64
C ALA A 147 0.93 -9.25 -9.68
N GLU A 148 -0.23 -8.62 -9.90
CA GLU A 148 -1.46 -9.34 -10.19
C GLU A 148 -1.26 -10.09 -11.52
N LEU A 149 -0.96 -11.38 -11.44
CA LEU A 149 -1.23 -12.32 -12.52
C LEU A 149 -2.76 -12.47 -12.58
N GLY A 150 -3.43 -11.58 -13.31
CA GLY A 150 -4.87 -11.66 -13.49
C GLY A 150 -5.57 -10.34 -13.73
N GLU A 151 -5.21 -9.64 -14.80
CA GLU A 151 -6.11 -8.71 -15.51
C GLU A 151 -5.57 -8.51 -16.94
N GLU A 152 -5.37 -9.62 -17.67
CA GLU A 152 -5.46 -9.58 -19.12
C GLU A 152 -6.96 -9.69 -19.47
N ILE A 153 -7.44 -8.59 -20.02
CA ILE A 153 -8.80 -8.32 -20.44
C ILE A 153 -9.26 -9.40 -21.41
N LYS A 154 -10.41 -10.00 -21.10
CA LYS A 154 -11.28 -10.72 -22.05
C LYS A 154 -12.21 -9.72 -22.73
#